data_AF-A0A957EJJ8-F1
#
_entry.id   AF-A0A957EJJ8-F1
#
_cell.length_a   1.000
_cell.length_b   1.000
_cell.length_c   1.000
_cell.angle_alpha   90.00
_cell.angle_beta   90.00
_cell.angle_gamma   90.00
#
_symmetry.space_group_name_H-M   'P 1'
#
loop_
_entity.id
_entity.type
_entity.pdbx_description
1 polymer ?
#
loop_
_entity_poly.entity_id
_entity_poly.type
_entity_poly.pdbx_seq_one_letter_code
_entity_poly.pdbx_strand_id
1 'polypeptide(L)'
;MKRIALLSLLLITSLALALSMAWKSAPAAAVQASDSPIFDFEMIVVRAYFQDRQMVTDLAEWKEPWEVDYDKGYVVVEVDAADYQRLLDAGFTVELDELLTLQINQPMVALPGQVEGIPGYACYRTVEETFATAENIVATYPNLATWTDIGDSWEKQQNLGGFDMMVLRLTNSDIPGPKPKLFIMSSIHAREYTPAELNTRFAEYL
;
A
#
# COMPACT_ATOMS: atom_id res chain seq x y z
N MET A 1 34.03 14.56 82.99
CA MET A 1 34.12 16.02 82.84
C MET A 1 32.89 16.53 82.09
N LYS A 2 32.12 17.44 82.73
CA LYS A 2 31.20 18.50 82.22
C LYS A 2 30.65 18.33 80.78
N ARG A 3 29.37 17.97 80.56
CA ARG A 3 28.14 18.82 80.39
C ARG A 3 28.28 20.00 79.41
N ILE A 4 27.33 20.15 78.45
CA ILE A 4 26.66 21.37 77.90
C ILE A 4 25.74 20.91 76.71
N ALA A 5 24.41 20.81 76.85
CA ALA A 5 23.31 21.80 76.63
C ALA A 5 22.94 22.00 75.13
N LEU A 6 21.79 21.53 74.61
CA LEU A 6 20.39 22.02 74.63
C LEU A 6 20.10 23.43 74.05
N LEU A 7 19.18 23.41 73.06
CA LEU A 7 18.18 24.42 72.66
C LEU A 7 18.62 25.73 71.99
N SER A 8 18.05 26.01 70.82
CA SER A 8 17.29 27.25 70.57
C SER A 8 16.35 27.08 69.36
N LEU A 9 15.06 27.22 69.65
CA LEU A 9 13.93 27.38 68.73
C LEU A 9 13.72 28.87 68.49
N LEU A 10 13.47 29.32 67.25
CA LEU A 10 12.82 30.61 66.99
C LEU A 10 12.06 30.60 65.65
N LEU A 11 10.73 30.61 65.78
CA LEU A 11 9.74 31.07 64.80
C LEU A 11 9.91 32.59 64.56
N ILE A 12 9.51 33.10 63.38
CA ILE A 12 8.50 34.18 63.18
C ILE A 12 8.39 34.60 61.69
N THR A 13 7.22 34.27 61.13
CA THR A 13 6.30 35.03 60.23
C THR A 13 6.71 35.68 58.90
N SER A 14 6.05 35.17 57.84
CA SER A 14 5.26 35.86 56.79
C SER A 14 5.88 36.88 55.83
N LEU A 15 5.90 36.54 54.54
CA LEU A 15 5.29 37.39 53.49
C LEU A 15 4.83 36.55 52.30
N ALA A 16 3.54 36.60 52.01
CA ALA A 16 2.95 36.04 50.81
C ALA A 16 3.22 36.95 49.61
N LEU A 17 3.71 36.38 48.51
CA LEU A 17 3.45 36.93 47.19
C LEU A 17 3.17 35.78 46.23
N ALA A 18 1.92 35.72 45.79
CA ALA A 18 1.47 34.83 44.75
C ALA A 18 2.18 35.18 43.43
N LEU A 19 2.88 34.22 42.84
CA LEU A 19 3.15 34.22 41.42
C LEU A 19 2.83 32.83 40.89
N SER A 20 1.61 32.69 40.40
CA SER A 20 1.15 31.57 39.59
C SER A 20 1.95 31.55 38.28
N MET A 21 3.08 30.86 38.25
CA MET A 21 3.66 30.40 36.98
C MET A 21 3.02 29.07 36.66
N ALA A 22 2.05 29.12 35.75
CA ALA A 22 1.55 27.96 35.05
C ALA A 22 2.74 27.21 34.45
N TRP A 23 2.98 26.01 34.97
CA TRP A 23 3.86 25.03 34.38
C TRP A 23 3.23 24.60 33.06
N LYS A 24 3.46 25.38 31.99
CA LYS A 24 3.24 24.89 30.64
C LYS A 24 4.43 23.99 30.33
N SER A 25 4.29 22.71 30.62
CA SER A 25 5.08 21.68 29.94
C SER A 25 4.91 21.94 28.45
N ALA A 26 5.98 22.40 27.80
CA ALA A 26 6.02 22.47 26.36
C ALA A 26 5.69 21.06 25.84
N PRO A 27 4.80 20.92 24.84
CA PRO A 27 4.64 19.62 24.20
C PRO A 27 6.02 19.19 23.72
N ALA A 28 6.43 17.99 24.10
CA ALA A 28 7.59 17.35 23.48
C ALA A 28 7.34 17.41 21.98
N ALA A 29 8.14 18.21 21.27
CA ALA A 29 8.21 18.09 19.84
C ALA A 29 8.68 16.67 19.58
N ALA A 30 7.77 15.80 19.17
CA ALA A 30 8.09 14.48 18.65
C ALA A 30 8.82 14.71 17.32
N VAL A 31 10.12 14.95 17.40
CA VAL A 31 11.04 14.71 16.31
C VAL A 31 11.61 13.33 16.57
N GLN A 32 10.97 12.32 16.02
CA GLN A 32 11.64 11.05 15.73
C GLN A 32 11.42 10.79 14.25
N ALA A 33 12.24 11.44 13.43
CA ALA A 33 12.69 10.80 12.21
C ALA A 33 13.43 9.52 12.63
N SER A 34 13.03 8.38 12.11
CA SER A 34 13.74 7.13 12.34
C SER A 34 15.09 7.20 11.63
N ASP A 35 16.14 7.61 12.34
CA ASP A 35 17.50 7.23 11.99
C ASP A 35 17.62 5.72 12.28
N SER A 36 17.05 4.89 11.41
CA SER A 36 17.41 3.47 11.34
C SER A 36 18.69 3.39 10.51
N PRO A 37 19.86 3.14 11.11
CA PRO A 37 21.15 3.13 10.41
C PRO A 37 21.32 1.94 9.45
N ILE A 38 20.24 1.21 9.15
CA ILE A 38 20.25 -0.05 8.41
C ILE A 38 19.80 0.18 6.95
N PHE A 39 19.01 1.22 6.66
CA PHE A 39 18.40 1.41 5.34
C PHE A 39 18.45 2.88 4.89
N ASP A 40 18.87 3.10 3.63
CA ASP A 40 18.83 4.41 2.96
C ASP A 40 17.42 4.77 2.43
N PHE A 41 16.46 3.85 2.56
CA PHE A 41 15.08 3.98 2.08
C PHE A 41 14.08 3.74 3.22
N GLU A 42 12.93 4.43 3.17
CA GLU A 42 11.82 4.27 4.12
C GLU A 42 11.16 2.88 3.98
N MET A 43 10.97 2.43 2.74
CA MET A 43 10.48 1.10 2.42
C MET A 43 11.59 0.28 1.76
N ILE A 44 11.75 -0.96 2.18
CA ILE A 44 12.68 -1.92 1.58
C ILE A 44 11.95 -3.19 1.21
N VAL A 45 12.55 -4.01 0.36
CA VAL A 45 12.06 -5.35 0.07
C VAL A 45 13.02 -6.36 0.65
N VAL A 46 12.48 -7.36 1.35
CA VAL A 46 13.27 -8.41 1.99
C VAL A 46 12.82 -9.79 1.54
N ARG A 47 13.76 -10.73 1.57
CA ARG A 47 13.50 -12.16 1.60
C ARG A 47 13.50 -12.61 3.04
N ALA A 48 12.33 -12.97 3.56
CA ALA A 48 12.17 -13.47 4.91
C ALA A 48 12.02 -15.00 4.88
N TYR A 49 13.02 -15.72 5.37
CA TYR A 49 13.06 -17.17 5.40
C TYR A 49 12.29 -17.70 6.61
N PHE A 50 11.46 -18.71 6.37
CA PHE A 50 10.59 -19.35 7.36
C PHE A 50 10.93 -20.83 7.55
N GLN A 51 10.61 -21.37 8.72
CA GLN A 51 10.85 -22.77 9.06
C GLN A 51 9.62 -23.65 8.86
N ASP A 52 8.43 -23.06 8.94
CA ASP A 52 7.16 -23.74 8.77
C ASP A 52 6.13 -22.87 8.04
N ARG A 53 5.05 -23.49 7.56
CA ARG A 53 4.00 -22.80 6.79
C ARG A 53 3.07 -21.95 7.67
N GLN A 54 3.03 -22.19 8.98
CA GLN A 54 2.22 -21.38 9.88
C GLN A 54 2.78 -19.96 9.95
N MET A 55 4.11 -19.80 9.96
CA MET A 55 4.75 -18.47 9.89
C MET A 55 4.27 -17.63 8.69
N VAL A 56 4.11 -18.25 7.51
CA VAL A 56 3.59 -17.57 6.32
C VAL A 56 2.13 -17.15 6.49
N THR A 57 1.32 -18.00 7.12
CA THR A 57 -0.08 -17.71 7.40
C THR A 57 -0.20 -16.55 8.39
N ASP A 58 0.59 -16.58 9.46
CA ASP A 58 0.61 -15.53 10.49
C ASP A 58 1.12 -14.20 9.94
N LEU A 59 2.07 -14.22 9.00
CA LEU A 59 2.50 -13.03 8.26
C LEU A 59 1.35 -12.41 7.46
N ALA A 60 0.63 -13.23 6.71
CA ALA A 60 -0.43 -12.79 5.79
C ALA A 60 -1.62 -12.11 6.51
N GLU A 61 -1.77 -12.28 7.83
CA GLU A 61 -2.80 -11.59 8.62
C GLU A 61 -2.56 -10.08 8.74
N TRP A 62 -1.32 -9.62 8.53
CA TRP A 62 -0.95 -8.22 8.75
C TRP A 62 -0.09 -7.62 7.64
N LYS A 63 0.55 -8.45 6.81
CA LYS A 63 1.31 -7.98 5.66
C LYS A 63 1.18 -8.96 4.50
N GLU A 64 0.86 -8.42 3.34
CA GLU A 64 0.73 -9.22 2.14
C GLU A 64 2.11 -9.58 1.56
N PRO A 65 2.47 -10.88 1.46
CA PRO A 65 3.69 -11.27 0.75
C PRO A 65 3.49 -11.12 -0.76
N TRP A 66 4.52 -10.60 -1.44
CA TRP A 66 4.53 -10.50 -2.90
C TRP A 66 4.78 -11.85 -3.58
N GLU A 67 5.58 -12.69 -2.93
CA GLU A 67 5.92 -14.03 -3.37
C GLU A 67 6.03 -14.93 -2.14
N VAL A 68 5.63 -16.20 -2.31
CA VAL A 68 5.90 -17.27 -1.35
C VAL A 68 6.53 -18.43 -2.09
N ASP A 69 7.81 -18.71 -1.82
CA ASP A 69 8.53 -19.87 -2.35
C ASP A 69 8.68 -20.92 -1.24
N TYR A 70 7.79 -21.91 -1.24
CA TYR A 70 7.80 -23.00 -0.24
C TYR A 70 8.97 -23.97 -0.39
N ASP A 71 9.54 -24.10 -1.59
CA ASP A 71 10.63 -25.05 -1.83
C ASP A 71 11.96 -24.47 -1.35
N LYS A 72 12.13 -23.15 -1.49
CA LYS A 72 13.30 -22.42 -0.96
C LYS A 72 13.09 -21.89 0.46
N GLY A 73 11.85 -21.89 0.96
CA GLY A 73 11.50 -21.53 2.32
C GLY A 73 11.58 -20.03 2.62
N TYR A 74 11.21 -19.16 1.66
CA TYR A 74 11.15 -17.72 1.90
C TYR A 74 9.89 -17.06 1.35
N VAL A 75 9.58 -15.88 1.89
CA VAL A 75 8.63 -14.94 1.32
C VAL A 75 9.35 -13.67 0.87
N VAL A 76 8.87 -13.05 -0.19
CA VAL A 76 9.30 -11.70 -0.59
C VAL A 76 8.26 -10.72 -0.06
N VAL A 77 8.70 -9.73 0.70
CA VAL A 77 7.81 -8.78 1.36
C VAL A 77 8.44 -7.40 1.42
N GLU A 78 7.67 -6.38 1.06
CA GLU A 78 8.02 -4.98 1.27
C GLU A 78 7.79 -4.62 2.74
N VAL A 79 8.73 -3.98 3.41
CA VAL A 79 8.66 -3.67 4.85
C VAL A 79 9.21 -2.28 5.14
N ASP A 80 8.65 -1.63 6.15
CA ASP A 80 9.30 -0.51 6.83
C ASP A 80 10.19 -1.01 7.99
N ALA A 81 10.77 -0.10 8.78
CA ALA A 81 11.60 -0.47 9.93
C ALA A 81 10.84 -1.26 11.02
N ALA A 82 9.55 -0.98 11.23
CA ALA A 82 8.73 -1.65 12.24
C ALA A 82 8.34 -3.07 11.79
N ASP A 83 7.95 -3.21 10.53
CA ASP A 83 7.68 -4.49 9.88
C ASP A 83 8.93 -5.37 9.87
N TYR A 84 10.10 -4.81 9.57
CA TYR A 84 11.37 -5.52 9.62
C TYR A 84 11.66 -6.10 11.00
N GLN A 85 11.49 -5.30 12.06
CA GLN A 85 11.66 -5.78 13.44
C GLN A 85 10.63 -6.85 13.79
N ARG A 86 9.38 -6.67 13.35
CA ARG A 86 8.31 -7.65 13.57
C ARG A 86 8.60 -9.00 12.93
N LEU A 87 9.22 -9.02 11.74
CA LEU A 87 9.69 -10.26 11.10
C LEU A 87 10.76 -10.97 11.95
N LEU A 88 11.74 -10.23 12.46
CA LEU A 88 12.78 -10.79 13.34
C LEU A 88 12.18 -11.37 14.63
N ASP A 89 11.27 -10.63 15.26
CA ASP A 89 10.59 -11.05 16.49
C ASP A 89 9.71 -12.29 16.26
N ALA A 90 9.14 -12.43 15.06
CA ALA A 90 8.39 -13.61 14.63
C ALA A 90 9.28 -14.80 14.24
N GLY A 91 10.61 -14.67 14.30
CA GLY A 91 11.56 -15.76 14.07
C GLY A 91 11.97 -15.97 12.61
N PHE A 92 11.65 -15.03 11.71
CA PHE A 92 12.17 -15.07 10.35
C PHE A 92 13.66 -14.75 10.32
N THR A 93 14.40 -15.40 9.42
CA THR A 93 15.71 -14.89 9.01
C THR A 93 15.49 -13.92 7.84
N VAL A 94 15.96 -12.69 7.94
CA VAL A 94 15.61 -11.63 6.99
C VAL A 94 16.84 -11.15 6.23
N GLU A 95 16.78 -11.22 4.90
CA GLU A 95 17.82 -10.73 3.98
C GLU A 95 17.25 -9.59 3.11
N LEU A 96 18.02 -8.52 2.93
CA LEU A 96 17.65 -7.44 2.03
C LEU A 96 17.66 -7.92 0.58
N ASP A 97 16.58 -7.65 -0.17
CA ASP A 97 16.58 -7.76 -1.62
C ASP A 97 16.91 -6.37 -2.21
N GLU A 98 18.20 -6.11 -2.43
CA GLU A 98 18.68 -4.81 -2.89
C GLU A 98 18.06 -4.39 -4.23
N LEU A 99 17.88 -5.33 -5.16
CA LEU A 99 17.35 -5.02 -6.49
C LEU A 99 15.88 -4.63 -6.42
N LEU A 100 15.07 -5.40 -5.69
CA LEU A 100 13.65 -5.06 -5.51
C LEU A 100 13.48 -3.79 -4.67
N THR A 101 14.34 -3.56 -3.68
CA THR A 101 14.38 -2.31 -2.90
C THR A 101 14.66 -1.11 -3.79
N LEU A 102 15.67 -1.20 -4.67
CA LEU A 102 15.97 -0.12 -5.62
C LEU A 102 14.83 0.08 -6.61
N GLN A 103 14.16 -0.99 -7.02
CA GLN A 103 13.06 -0.95 -7.98
C GLN A 103 11.80 -0.29 -7.40
N ILE A 104 11.39 -0.66 -6.19
CA ILE A 104 10.17 -0.10 -5.57
C ILE A 104 10.34 1.37 -5.21
N ASN A 105 11.56 1.80 -4.88
CA ASN A 105 11.87 3.19 -4.57
C ASN A 105 12.18 4.04 -5.82
N GLN A 106 12.03 3.49 -7.04
CA GLN A 106 12.14 4.32 -8.24
C GLN A 106 10.95 5.30 -8.33
N PRO A 107 11.18 6.58 -8.64
CA PRO A 107 10.09 7.52 -8.84
C PRO A 107 9.27 7.13 -10.07
N MET A 108 7.94 7.09 -9.93
CA MET A 108 7.03 6.83 -11.04
C MET A 108 6.87 8.10 -11.89
N VAL A 109 7.73 8.25 -12.90
CA VAL A 109 7.74 9.40 -13.81
C VAL A 109 7.63 8.95 -15.26
N ALA A 110 7.01 9.79 -16.10
CA ALA A 110 6.87 9.51 -17.52
C ALA A 110 8.25 9.47 -18.20
N LEU A 111 8.42 8.53 -19.14
CA LEU A 111 9.65 8.44 -19.94
C LEU A 111 9.76 9.64 -20.90
N PRO A 112 10.97 10.01 -21.37
CA PRO A 112 11.13 11.07 -22.37
C PRO A 112 10.29 10.80 -23.62
N GLY A 113 9.33 11.69 -23.90
CA GLY A 113 8.41 11.57 -25.05
C GLY A 113 7.23 10.62 -24.84
N GLN A 114 7.03 10.09 -23.63
CA GLN A 114 5.84 9.32 -23.31
C GLN A 114 4.61 10.24 -23.29
N VAL A 115 3.59 9.88 -24.07
CA VAL A 115 2.32 10.63 -24.19
C VAL A 115 1.09 9.78 -23.83
N GLU A 116 1.28 8.47 -23.66
CA GLU A 116 0.24 7.48 -23.35
C GLU A 116 0.80 6.43 -22.37
N GLY A 117 -0.11 5.70 -21.74
CA GLY A 117 0.18 4.67 -20.76
C GLY A 117 0.57 5.20 -19.38
N ILE A 118 0.71 4.27 -18.44
CA ILE A 118 1.12 4.55 -17.06
C ILE A 118 2.54 5.16 -17.07
N PRO A 119 2.82 6.24 -16.30
CA PRO A 119 4.15 6.85 -16.24
C PRO A 119 5.27 5.83 -15.94
N GLY A 120 6.28 5.75 -16.81
CA GLY A 120 7.38 4.77 -16.68
C GLY A 120 7.08 3.39 -17.29
N TYR A 121 5.83 3.18 -17.72
CA TYR A 121 5.26 1.90 -18.11
C TYR A 121 4.37 2.05 -19.37
N ALA A 122 4.93 2.66 -20.43
CA ALA A 122 4.18 3.06 -21.63
C ALA A 122 3.40 1.95 -22.36
N CYS A 123 3.72 0.67 -22.12
CA CYS A 123 2.97 -0.46 -22.69
C CYS A 123 1.69 -0.83 -21.94
N TYR A 124 1.46 -0.26 -20.75
CA TYR A 124 0.29 -0.52 -19.92
C TYR A 124 -0.61 0.71 -19.90
N ARG A 125 -1.88 0.52 -20.27
CA ARG A 125 -2.87 1.60 -20.30
C ARG A 125 -3.21 2.12 -18.92
N THR A 126 -3.57 3.40 -18.84
CA THR A 126 -4.26 3.96 -17.67
C THR A 126 -5.72 3.45 -17.60
N VAL A 127 -6.43 3.79 -16.53
CA VAL A 127 -7.86 3.48 -16.39
C VAL A 127 -8.66 4.15 -17.51
N GLU A 128 -8.39 5.43 -17.78
CA GLU A 128 -9.04 6.23 -18.81
C GLU A 128 -8.79 5.67 -20.21
N GLU A 129 -7.55 5.29 -20.53
CA GLU A 129 -7.21 4.69 -21.81
C GLU A 129 -7.88 3.32 -22.00
N THR A 130 -8.03 2.55 -20.91
CA THR A 130 -8.79 1.29 -20.91
C THR A 130 -10.27 1.53 -21.17
N PHE A 131 -10.86 2.55 -20.54
CA PHE A 131 -12.27 2.92 -20.73
C PHE A 131 -12.51 3.40 -22.16
N ALA A 132 -11.65 4.28 -22.68
CA ALA A 132 -11.73 4.75 -24.06
C ALA A 132 -11.64 3.59 -25.06
N THR A 133 -10.81 2.58 -24.78
CA THR A 133 -10.75 1.36 -25.60
C THR A 133 -12.08 0.60 -25.58
N ALA A 134 -12.66 0.37 -24.41
CA ALA A 134 -13.95 -0.32 -24.27
C ALA A 134 -15.11 0.44 -24.95
N GLU A 135 -15.16 1.76 -24.78
CA GLU A 135 -16.13 2.63 -25.45
C GLU A 135 -15.99 2.57 -26.98
N ASN A 136 -14.75 2.58 -27.48
CA ASN A 136 -14.48 2.45 -28.91
C ASN A 136 -14.92 1.08 -29.47
N ILE A 137 -14.72 0.00 -28.71
CA ILE A 137 -15.23 -1.34 -29.08
C ILE A 137 -16.76 -1.30 -29.22
N VAL A 138 -17.48 -0.69 -28.27
CA VAL A 138 -18.94 -0.56 -28.34
C VAL A 138 -19.39 0.30 -29.51
N ALA A 139 -18.73 1.44 -29.75
CA ALA A 139 -19.05 2.32 -30.87
C ALA A 139 -18.84 1.63 -32.23
N THR A 140 -17.79 0.82 -32.34
CA THR A 140 -17.44 0.10 -33.57
C THR A 140 -18.31 -1.14 -33.80
N TYR A 141 -18.65 -1.86 -32.73
CA TYR A 141 -19.38 -3.13 -32.78
C TYR A 141 -20.65 -3.12 -31.91
N PRO A 142 -21.64 -2.25 -32.17
CA PRO A 142 -22.80 -2.06 -31.30
C PRO A 142 -23.73 -3.29 -31.20
N ASN A 143 -23.65 -4.22 -32.16
CA ASN A 143 -24.39 -5.49 -32.12
C ASN A 143 -23.64 -6.60 -31.36
N LEU A 144 -22.37 -6.37 -31.02
CA LEU A 144 -21.52 -7.35 -30.33
C LEU A 144 -21.11 -6.90 -28.92
N ALA A 145 -21.13 -5.61 -28.62
CA ALA A 145 -20.56 -5.09 -27.38
C ALA A 145 -21.49 -4.11 -26.67
N THR A 146 -21.49 -4.16 -25.34
CA THR A 146 -22.12 -3.16 -24.46
C THR A 146 -21.19 -2.81 -23.31
N TRP A 147 -21.09 -1.53 -22.98
CA TRP A 147 -20.33 -1.00 -21.85
C TRP A 147 -21.33 -0.56 -20.77
N THR A 148 -21.28 -1.21 -19.62
CA THR A 148 -22.32 -1.07 -18.59
C THR A 148 -21.70 -0.73 -17.25
N ASP A 149 -22.17 0.35 -16.66
CA ASP A 149 -21.87 0.71 -15.27
C ASP A 149 -22.57 -0.27 -14.32
N ILE A 150 -21.80 -0.83 -13.40
CA ILE A 150 -22.26 -1.78 -12.36
C ILE A 150 -22.10 -1.24 -10.94
N GLY A 151 -21.76 0.04 -10.79
CA GLY A 151 -21.59 0.73 -9.52
C GLY A 151 -20.30 1.55 -9.47
N ASP A 152 -20.07 2.23 -8.35
CA ASP A 152 -18.93 3.13 -8.19
C ASP A 152 -17.80 2.51 -7.36
N SER A 153 -16.56 2.87 -7.66
CA SER A 153 -15.43 2.66 -6.75
C SER A 153 -15.66 3.37 -5.40
N TRP A 154 -14.97 2.93 -4.34
CA TRP A 154 -15.14 3.50 -3.01
C TRP A 154 -14.83 5.01 -2.98
N GLU A 155 -13.72 5.44 -3.57
CA GLU A 155 -13.34 6.86 -3.62
C GLU A 155 -14.41 7.72 -4.31
N LYS A 156 -15.02 7.19 -5.37
CA LYS A 156 -16.10 7.86 -6.08
C LYS A 156 -17.36 7.98 -5.24
N GLN A 157 -17.73 6.93 -4.52
CA GLN A 157 -18.82 6.99 -3.54
C GLN A 157 -18.56 8.02 -2.42
N GLN A 158 -17.30 8.25 -2.05
CA GLN A 158 -16.90 9.24 -1.06
C GLN A 158 -16.69 10.66 -1.63
N ASN A 159 -16.86 10.87 -2.94
CA ASN A 159 -16.53 12.12 -3.64
C ASN A 159 -15.06 12.55 -3.48
N LEU A 160 -14.14 11.59 -3.41
CA LEU A 160 -12.69 11.83 -3.28
C LEU A 160 -11.93 11.74 -4.62
N GLY A 161 -12.65 11.53 -5.73
CA GLY A 161 -12.09 11.12 -7.01
C GLY A 161 -12.57 9.72 -7.38
N GLY A 162 -11.77 8.95 -8.11
CA GLY A 162 -12.10 7.57 -8.48
C GLY A 162 -12.94 7.43 -9.75
N PHE A 163 -13.37 6.19 -10.02
CA PHE A 163 -13.99 5.79 -11.29
C PHE A 163 -15.29 5.00 -11.09
N ASP A 164 -16.13 4.99 -12.11
CA ASP A 164 -17.18 3.97 -12.29
C ASP A 164 -16.55 2.58 -12.39
N MET A 165 -17.23 1.57 -11.87
CA MET A 165 -16.92 0.17 -12.14
C MET A 165 -17.71 -0.27 -13.36
N MET A 166 -16.99 -0.52 -14.44
CA MET A 166 -17.59 -0.79 -15.74
C MET A 166 -17.39 -2.25 -16.15
N VAL A 167 -18.35 -2.80 -16.90
CA VAL A 167 -18.28 -4.13 -17.52
C VAL A 167 -18.46 -4.02 -19.02
N LEU A 168 -17.48 -4.55 -19.77
CA LEU A 168 -17.59 -4.77 -21.21
C LEU A 168 -18.18 -6.15 -21.42
N ARG A 169 -19.42 -6.18 -21.87
CA ARG A 169 -20.10 -7.43 -22.24
C ARG A 169 -20.04 -7.61 -23.74
N LEU A 170 -19.44 -8.73 -24.16
CA LEU A 170 -19.36 -9.15 -25.55
C LEU A 170 -20.36 -10.29 -25.82
N THR A 171 -21.29 -10.09 -26.74
CA THR A 171 -22.22 -11.12 -27.19
C THR A 171 -22.82 -10.77 -28.56
N ASN A 172 -22.86 -11.74 -29.46
CA ASN A 172 -23.54 -11.55 -30.75
C ASN A 172 -25.06 -11.52 -30.57
N SER A 173 -25.67 -10.32 -30.58
CA SER A 173 -27.11 -10.13 -30.34
C SER A 173 -28.02 -10.79 -31.39
N ASP A 174 -27.50 -11.10 -32.58
CA ASP A 174 -28.25 -11.77 -33.66
C ASP A 174 -28.53 -13.24 -33.37
N ILE A 175 -27.81 -13.85 -32.42
CA ILE A 175 -28.05 -15.23 -31.98
C ILE A 175 -28.93 -15.18 -30.72
N PRO A 176 -30.22 -15.54 -30.80
CA PRO A 176 -31.12 -15.52 -29.66
C PRO A 176 -30.92 -16.75 -28.76
N GLY A 177 -31.54 -16.70 -27.57
CA GLY A 177 -31.56 -17.81 -26.62
C GLY A 177 -30.46 -17.76 -25.56
N PRO A 178 -30.46 -18.74 -24.63
CA PRO A 178 -29.46 -18.80 -23.58
C PRO A 178 -28.07 -19.08 -24.17
N LYS A 179 -27.06 -18.36 -23.66
CA LYS A 179 -25.65 -18.54 -24.05
C LYS A 179 -24.80 -18.87 -22.83
N PRO A 180 -23.79 -19.74 -22.96
CA PRO A 180 -22.80 -19.91 -21.90
C PRO A 180 -22.10 -18.58 -21.64
N LYS A 181 -21.77 -18.32 -20.37
CA LYS A 181 -21.12 -17.08 -19.94
C LYS A 181 -19.71 -17.40 -19.49
N LEU A 182 -18.74 -16.69 -20.05
CA LEU A 182 -17.39 -16.58 -19.52
C LEU A 182 -17.30 -15.21 -18.83
N PHE A 183 -16.87 -15.19 -17.57
CA PHE A 183 -16.60 -13.97 -16.82
C PHE A 183 -15.10 -13.88 -16.58
N ILE A 184 -14.50 -12.75 -16.94
CA ILE A 184 -13.08 -12.48 -16.77
C ILE A 184 -12.95 -11.19 -15.98
N MET A 185 -12.23 -11.26 -14.88
CA MET A 185 -11.84 -10.12 -14.05
C MET A 185 -10.33 -10.21 -13.86
N SER A 186 -9.65 -9.09 -14.02
CA SER A 186 -8.21 -8.98 -13.87
C SER A 186 -7.86 -7.82 -12.95
N SER A 187 -6.64 -7.84 -12.41
CA SER A 187 -6.09 -6.75 -11.60
C SER A 187 -6.97 -6.35 -10.41
N ILE A 188 -7.50 -7.36 -9.70
CA ILE A 188 -8.12 -7.13 -8.38
C ILE A 188 -7.12 -6.50 -7.39
N HIS A 189 -5.82 -6.79 -7.58
CA HIS A 189 -4.71 -6.05 -6.97
C HIS A 189 -4.19 -5.00 -7.94
N ALA A 190 -4.20 -3.73 -7.51
CA ALA A 190 -3.86 -2.58 -8.36
C ALA A 190 -2.41 -2.59 -8.88
N ARG A 191 -1.48 -3.22 -8.16
CA ARG A 191 -0.05 -3.30 -8.56
C ARG A 191 0.22 -4.27 -9.71
N GLU A 192 -0.74 -5.12 -10.06
CA GLU A 192 -0.61 -6.10 -11.13
C GLU A 192 -1.11 -5.48 -12.45
N TYR A 193 -0.26 -4.74 -13.16
CA TYR A 193 -0.65 -4.05 -14.41
C TYR A 193 -0.88 -5.00 -15.59
N THR A 194 -0.08 -6.07 -15.70
CA THR A 194 -0.11 -6.98 -16.84
C THR A 194 -1.48 -7.67 -17.04
N PRO A 195 -2.16 -8.17 -16.00
CA PRO A 195 -3.50 -8.75 -16.15
C PRO A 195 -4.55 -7.80 -16.74
N ALA A 196 -4.54 -6.51 -16.37
CA ALA A 196 -5.48 -5.52 -16.92
C ALA A 196 -5.28 -5.35 -18.43
N GLU A 197 -4.04 -5.11 -18.86
CA GLU A 197 -3.71 -4.94 -20.28
C GLU A 197 -4.02 -6.21 -21.08
N LEU A 198 -3.68 -7.40 -20.55
CA LEU A 198 -4.00 -8.66 -21.21
C LEU A 198 -5.50 -8.85 -21.43
N ASN A 199 -6.33 -8.53 -20.43
CA ASN A 199 -7.78 -8.66 -20.54
C ASN A 199 -8.36 -7.68 -21.57
N THR A 200 -7.89 -6.43 -21.58
CA THR A 200 -8.29 -5.43 -22.58
C THR A 200 -7.91 -5.88 -23.99
N ARG A 201 -6.67 -6.38 -24.19
CA ARG A 201 -6.21 -6.93 -25.48
C ARG A 201 -7.00 -8.16 -25.91
N PHE A 202 -7.39 -9.01 -24.97
CA PHE A 202 -8.24 -10.15 -25.25
C PHE A 202 -9.61 -9.70 -25.77
N ALA A 203 -10.20 -8.65 -25.18
CA ALA A 203 -11.44 -8.07 -25.69
C ALA A 203 -11.30 -7.43 -27.08
N GLU A 204 -10.16 -6.79 -27.38
CA GLU A 204 -9.87 -6.25 -28.73
C GLU A 204 -9.73 -7.35 -29.79
N TYR A 205 -9.31 -8.55 -29.39
CA TYR A 205 -9.12 -9.68 -30.30
C TYR A 205 -10.42 -10.39 -30.69
N LEU A 206 -11.42 -10.39 -29.81
CA LEU A 206 -12.70 -11.08 -29.98
C LEU A 206 -13.67 -10.34 -30.92
#